data_AF-H2Y0G7-F1
#
_entry.id   AF-H2Y0G7-F1
#
_cell.length_a   1.000
_cell.length_b   1.000
_cell.length_c   1.000
_cell.angle_alpha   90.00
_cell.angle_beta   90.00
_cell.angle_gamma   90.00
#
_symmetry.space_group_name_H-M   'P 1'
#
loop_
_entity.id
_entity.type
_entity.pdbx_description
1 polymer ?
#
loop_
_entity_poly.entity_id
_entity_poly.type
_entity_poly.pdbx_seq_one_letter_code
_entity_poly.pdbx_strand_id
1 'polypeptide(L)'
;MKINERLLSFYASCNDLPDKEGWLWKKGELNTSYQKRWCVLRGNLLFYFDKRFDRDPIGAIVLEESSVQLTEGGDSPYTFSIHFSGEESRVYKLTASNDEDCLGWIKALSNSSYRYLEILVEGLEKEVGSYTSDCQLGETRRSLISSRSHGTASLSSGLE
;
A
#
# COMPACT_ATOMS: atom_id res chain seq x y z
N MET A 1 9.97 -10.32 -16.02
CA MET A 1 10.82 -10.53 -14.82
C MET A 1 10.87 -12.03 -14.54
N LYS A 2 12.06 -12.67 -14.44
CA LYS A 2 12.16 -14.10 -14.06
C LYS A 2 12.17 -14.17 -12.54
N ILE A 3 11.05 -14.53 -11.93
CA ILE A 3 10.93 -14.59 -10.48
C ILE A 3 11.42 -15.97 -10.00
N ASN A 4 12.24 -16.00 -8.95
CA ASN A 4 12.76 -17.24 -8.37
C ASN A 4 11.65 -17.95 -7.57
N GLU A 5 11.15 -19.06 -8.12
CA GLU A 5 10.04 -19.83 -7.57
C GLU A 5 10.27 -20.28 -6.12
N ARG A 6 11.52 -20.66 -5.75
CA ARG A 6 11.83 -21.08 -4.37
C ARG A 6 11.68 -19.96 -3.36
N LEU A 7 12.09 -18.74 -3.74
CA LEU A 7 11.95 -17.57 -2.87
C LEU A 7 10.49 -17.13 -2.78
N LEU A 8 9.73 -17.24 -3.87
CA LEU A 8 8.29 -16.98 -3.89
C LEU A 8 7.52 -17.90 -2.95
N SER A 9 7.74 -19.22 -3.03
CA SER A 9 7.08 -20.18 -2.11
C SER A 9 7.45 -19.91 -0.65
N PHE A 10 8.73 -19.59 -0.38
CA PHE A 10 9.17 -19.25 0.96
C PHE A 10 8.50 -17.97 1.49
N TYR A 11 8.42 -16.92 0.68
CA TYR A 11 7.76 -15.67 1.07
C TYR A 11 6.25 -15.84 1.28
N ALA A 12 5.59 -16.65 0.44
CA ALA A 12 4.18 -16.96 0.60
C ALA A 12 3.86 -17.62 1.95
N SER A 13 4.77 -18.49 2.40
CA SER A 13 4.66 -19.28 3.63
C SER A 13 5.48 -18.71 4.81
N CYS A 14 6.00 -17.48 4.73
CA CYS A 14 6.85 -16.95 5.80
C CYS A 14 6.06 -16.74 7.09
N ASN A 15 6.76 -16.74 8.22
CA ASN A 15 6.14 -16.77 9.56
C ASN A 15 5.60 -15.40 10.02
N ASP A 16 5.73 -14.36 9.20
CA ASP A 16 5.21 -13.02 9.50
C ASP A 16 3.69 -13.00 9.32
N LEU A 17 3.02 -12.09 10.02
CA LEU A 17 1.57 -11.90 9.86
C LEU A 17 1.28 -11.39 8.44
N PRO A 18 0.38 -12.02 7.68
CA PRO A 18 -0.04 -11.50 6.39
C PRO A 18 -0.92 -10.25 6.56
N ASP A 19 -0.94 -9.38 5.56
CA ASP A 19 -1.78 -8.17 5.56
C ASP A 19 -3.27 -8.53 5.57
N LYS A 20 -3.62 -9.61 4.87
CA LYS A 20 -4.93 -10.26 4.93
C LYS A 20 -4.85 -11.70 4.44
N GLU A 21 -5.60 -12.60 5.06
CA GLU A 21 -5.78 -13.97 4.58
C GLU A 21 -7.25 -14.40 4.68
N GLY A 22 -7.68 -15.35 3.85
CA GLY A 22 -9.06 -15.79 3.82
C GLY A 22 -9.46 -16.59 2.59
N TRP A 23 -10.64 -17.19 2.63
CA TRP A 23 -11.20 -17.92 1.49
C TRP A 23 -11.87 -16.97 0.50
N LEU A 24 -11.51 -17.11 -0.78
CA LEU A 24 -12.18 -16.44 -1.89
C LEU A 24 -12.54 -17.44 -2.98
N TRP A 25 -13.59 -17.14 -3.72
CA TRP A 25 -13.95 -17.86 -4.92
C TRP A 25 -13.36 -17.13 -6.13
N LYS A 26 -12.39 -17.76 -6.79
CA LYS A 26 -11.70 -17.19 -7.94
C LYS A 26 -12.25 -17.77 -9.23
N LYS A 27 -12.65 -16.90 -10.17
CA LYS A 27 -13.03 -17.34 -11.51
C LYS A 27 -11.79 -17.82 -12.27
N GLY A 28 -11.88 -19.00 -12.88
CA GLY A 28 -10.84 -19.48 -13.78
C GLY A 28 -10.84 -18.71 -15.11
N GLU A 29 -9.68 -18.69 -15.76
CA GLU A 29 -9.49 -17.98 -17.03
C GLU A 29 -9.95 -18.81 -18.23
N LEU A 30 -9.54 -20.09 -18.27
CA LEU A 30 -9.98 -21.04 -19.29
C LEU A 30 -11.26 -21.77 -18.88
N ASN A 31 -11.34 -22.14 -17.60
CA ASN A 31 -12.53 -22.74 -17.02
C ASN A 31 -13.30 -21.64 -16.29
N THR A 32 -14.44 -21.23 -16.83
CA THR A 32 -15.24 -20.10 -16.31
C THR A 32 -15.92 -20.40 -14.97
N SER A 33 -15.74 -21.60 -14.41
CA SER A 33 -16.20 -21.92 -13.06
C SER A 33 -15.40 -21.20 -11.97
N TYR A 34 -16.06 -20.94 -10.85
CA TYR A 34 -15.42 -20.40 -9.66
C TYR A 34 -14.84 -21.54 -8.83
N GLN A 35 -13.59 -21.36 -8.40
CA GLN A 35 -12.89 -22.31 -7.55
C GLN A 35 -12.58 -21.66 -6.22
N LYS A 36 -12.85 -22.37 -5.13
CA LYS A 36 -12.51 -21.92 -3.78
C LYS A 36 -11.00 -21.98 -3.59
N ARG A 37 -10.39 -20.87 -3.18
CA ARG A 37 -8.94 -20.71 -3.01
C ARG A 37 -8.67 -20.02 -1.70
N TRP A 38 -7.65 -20.49 -0.99
CA TRP A 38 -7.14 -19.78 0.17
C TRP A 38 -6.22 -18.68 -0.33
N CYS A 39 -6.58 -17.43 -0.08
CA CYS A 39 -5.84 -16.27 -0.53
C CYS A 39 -5.07 -15.65 0.62
N VAL A 40 -3.83 -15.25 0.36
CA VAL A 40 -2.93 -14.60 1.33
C VAL A 40 -2.29 -13.41 0.65
N LEU A 41 -2.52 -12.21 1.19
CA LEU A 41 -1.91 -10.96 0.75
C LEU A 41 -0.70 -10.64 1.63
N ARG A 42 0.45 -10.40 0.99
CA ARG A 42 1.69 -9.96 1.63
C ARG A 42 2.35 -8.89 0.77
N GLY A 43 2.46 -7.67 1.28
CA GLY A 43 2.91 -6.52 0.52
C GLY A 43 2.05 -6.34 -0.73
N ASN A 44 2.68 -6.28 -1.90
CA ASN A 44 2.02 -6.16 -3.20
C ASN A 44 1.78 -7.52 -3.90
N LEU A 45 1.87 -8.65 -3.19
CA LEU A 45 1.70 -9.99 -3.74
C LEU A 45 0.48 -10.68 -3.12
N LEU A 46 -0.47 -11.07 -3.98
CA LEU A 46 -1.60 -11.91 -3.62
C LEU A 46 -1.32 -13.36 -4.03
N PHE A 47 -1.05 -14.21 -3.05
CA PHE A 47 -0.89 -15.65 -3.22
C PHE A 47 -2.23 -16.35 -3.12
N TYR A 48 -2.39 -17.46 -3.84
CA TYR A 48 -3.54 -18.33 -3.69
C TYR A 48 -3.16 -19.80 -3.72
N PHE A 49 -3.81 -20.57 -2.85
CA PHE A 49 -3.54 -21.98 -2.58
C PHE A 49 -4.80 -22.82 -2.76
N ASP A 50 -4.64 -24.13 -2.90
CA ASP A 50 -5.78 -25.06 -2.89
C ASP A 50 -6.34 -25.17 -1.46
N LYS A 51 -5.45 -25.25 -0.47
CA LYS A 51 -5.77 -25.38 0.95
C LYS A 51 -4.99 -24.38 1.80
N ARG A 52 -5.51 -24.11 3.00
CA ARG A 52 -4.96 -23.12 3.94
C ARG A 52 -3.51 -23.40 4.38
N PHE A 53 -3.11 -24.66 4.47
CA PHE A 53 -1.80 -25.06 5.01
C PHE A 53 -0.86 -25.61 3.94
N ASP A 54 -1.18 -25.40 2.67
CA ASP A 54 -0.30 -25.77 1.58
C ASP A 54 0.94 -24.85 1.59
N ARG A 55 2.11 -25.42 1.34
CA ARG A 55 3.39 -24.68 1.32
C ARG A 55 3.63 -23.99 -0.02
N ASP A 56 3.13 -24.60 -1.08
CA ASP A 56 3.35 -24.14 -2.44
C ASP A 56 2.08 -23.45 -2.95
N PRO A 57 2.16 -22.16 -3.32
CA PRO A 57 1.03 -21.47 -3.91
C PRO A 57 0.73 -22.05 -5.29
N ILE A 58 -0.55 -22.12 -5.65
CA ILE A 58 -0.97 -22.43 -7.03
C ILE A 58 -0.50 -21.31 -7.97
N GLY A 59 -0.52 -20.08 -7.47
CA GLY A 59 0.03 -18.94 -8.17
C GLY A 59 0.08 -17.69 -7.31
N ALA A 60 0.69 -16.66 -7.88
CA ALA A 60 0.80 -15.34 -7.30
C ALA A 60 0.30 -14.29 -8.31
N ILE A 61 -0.32 -13.23 -7.80
CA ILE A 61 -0.72 -12.05 -8.55
C ILE A 61 0.10 -10.89 -8.01
N VAL A 62 0.87 -10.24 -8.88
CA VAL A 62 1.60 -9.01 -8.55
C VAL A 62 0.64 -7.85 -8.73
N LEU A 63 0.41 -7.07 -7.68
CA LEU A 63 -0.59 -6.00 -7.61
C LEU A 63 -0.05 -4.62 -8.02
N GLU A 64 1.09 -4.61 -8.73
CA GLU A 64 1.69 -3.39 -9.27
C GLU A 64 0.74 -2.71 -10.27
N GLU A 65 0.51 -1.41 -10.09
CA GLU A 65 -0.46 -0.62 -10.85
C GLU A 65 -1.88 -1.22 -10.93
N SER A 66 -2.25 -2.05 -9.96
CA SER A 66 -3.59 -2.63 -9.93
C SER A 66 -4.64 -1.64 -9.44
N SER A 67 -5.86 -1.82 -9.95
CA SER A 67 -7.08 -1.17 -9.45
C SER A 67 -8.14 -2.21 -9.13
N VAL A 68 -8.81 -2.04 -8.00
CA VAL A 68 -9.83 -2.98 -7.51
C VAL A 68 -11.19 -2.31 -7.60
N GLN A 69 -12.15 -3.01 -8.19
CA GLN A 69 -13.50 -2.48 -8.41
C GLN A 69 -14.55 -3.48 -7.95
N LEU A 70 -15.61 -2.97 -7.33
CA LEU A 70 -16.79 -3.79 -7.06
C LEU A 70 -17.49 -4.10 -8.38
N THR A 71 -17.85 -5.36 -8.60
CA THR A 71 -18.59 -5.77 -9.81
C THR A 71 -20.07 -5.92 -9.45
N GLU A 72 -20.90 -4.97 -9.89
CA GLU A 72 -22.35 -5.08 -9.78
C GLU A 72 -22.91 -6.07 -10.81
N GLY A 73 -23.94 -6.83 -10.44
CA GLY A 73 -24.64 -7.75 -11.36
C GLY A 73 -23.90 -9.06 -11.70
N GLY A 74 -22.90 -9.45 -10.91
CA GLY A 74 -22.24 -10.76 -11.03
C GLY A 74 -23.03 -11.94 -10.47
N ASP A 75 -22.42 -13.13 -10.47
CA ASP A 75 -22.99 -14.38 -9.93
C ASP A 75 -23.28 -14.32 -8.41
N SER A 76 -22.75 -13.30 -7.71
CA SER A 76 -22.91 -13.06 -6.28
C SER A 76 -22.74 -11.58 -5.95
N PRO A 77 -23.46 -11.03 -4.95
CA PRO A 77 -23.38 -9.61 -4.56
C PRO A 77 -22.01 -9.19 -4.00
N TYR A 78 -21.18 -10.14 -3.58
CA TYR A 78 -19.87 -9.87 -2.93
C TYR A 78 -18.70 -10.09 -3.90
N THR A 79 -18.90 -9.72 -5.16
CA THR A 79 -17.93 -9.95 -6.24
C THR A 79 -17.17 -8.67 -6.57
N PHE A 80 -15.85 -8.78 -6.66
CA PHE A 80 -14.96 -7.70 -7.06
C PHE A 80 -13.96 -8.19 -8.11
N SER A 81 -13.37 -7.24 -8.83
CA SER A 81 -12.40 -7.51 -9.87
C SER A 81 -11.13 -6.69 -9.69
N ILE A 82 -10.00 -7.31 -10.02
CA ILE A 82 -8.69 -6.68 -10.06
C ILE A 82 -8.34 -6.43 -11.53
N HIS A 83 -8.12 -5.17 -11.86
CA HIS A 83 -7.76 -4.69 -13.18
C HIS A 83 -6.33 -4.15 -13.15
N PHE A 84 -5.60 -4.32 -14.25
CA PHE A 84 -4.24 -3.82 -14.41
C PHE A 84 -4.20 -2.88 -15.61
N SER A 85 -3.33 -1.87 -15.54
CA SER A 85 -2.96 -1.03 -16.68
C SER A 85 -2.29 -1.91 -17.76
N GLY A 86 -2.76 -1.81 -19.01
CA GLY A 86 -2.20 -2.53 -20.16
C GLY A 86 -3.26 -2.96 -21.19
N GLU A 87 -2.93 -2.89 -22.49
CA GLU A 87 -3.87 -3.16 -23.59
C GLU A 87 -4.42 -4.60 -23.63
N GLU A 88 -3.76 -5.55 -22.95
CA GLU A 88 -4.22 -6.95 -22.80
C GLU A 88 -4.12 -7.44 -21.34
N SER A 89 -4.39 -6.56 -20.39
CA SER A 89 -4.21 -6.90 -18.98
C SER A 89 -5.31 -7.83 -18.45
N ARG A 90 -4.88 -8.96 -17.87
CA ARG A 90 -5.77 -9.98 -17.31
C ARG A 90 -6.61 -9.43 -16.16
N VAL A 91 -7.93 -9.60 -16.23
CA VAL A 91 -8.84 -9.25 -15.14
C VAL A 91 -9.09 -10.46 -14.25
N TYR A 92 -8.82 -10.33 -12.94
CA TYR A 92 -9.16 -11.38 -11.97
C TYR A 92 -10.48 -11.06 -11.30
N LYS A 93 -11.45 -11.97 -11.41
CA LYS A 93 -12.73 -11.88 -10.71
C LYS A 93 -12.74 -12.79 -9.48
N LEU A 94 -13.03 -12.20 -8.33
CA LEU A 94 -13.01 -12.82 -7.02
C LEU A 94 -14.34 -12.56 -6.30
N THR A 95 -14.84 -13.54 -5.59
CA THR A 95 -16.08 -13.43 -4.82
C THR A 95 -15.82 -13.82 -3.36
N ALA A 96 -16.21 -12.94 -2.44
CA ALA A 96 -16.17 -13.17 -1.01
C ALA A 96 -17.44 -13.87 -0.51
N SER A 97 -17.40 -14.39 0.72
CA SER A 97 -18.55 -15.10 1.31
C SER A 97 -19.59 -14.17 1.93
N ASN A 98 -19.20 -12.94 2.30
CA ASN A 98 -20.04 -11.93 2.92
C ASN A 98 -19.51 -10.52 2.58
N ASP A 99 -20.29 -9.51 2.95
CA ASP A 99 -19.98 -8.10 2.68
C ASP A 99 -18.72 -7.60 3.42
N GLU A 100 -18.57 -7.98 4.69
CA GLU A 100 -17.42 -7.57 5.52
C GLU A 100 -16.10 -8.07 4.93
N ASP A 101 -16.04 -9.33 4.52
CA ASP A 101 -14.90 -9.92 3.84
C ASP A 101 -14.65 -9.23 2.50
N CYS A 102 -15.70 -8.96 1.72
CA CYS A 102 -15.60 -8.27 0.44
C CYS A 102 -14.93 -6.90 0.61
N LEU A 103 -15.48 -6.06 1.49
CA LEU A 103 -14.96 -4.73 1.78
C LEU A 103 -13.55 -4.79 2.37
N GLY A 104 -13.29 -5.76 3.26
CA GLY A 104 -11.97 -5.99 3.83
C GLY A 104 -10.93 -6.34 2.77
N TRP A 105 -11.30 -7.17 1.79
CA TRP A 105 -10.41 -7.54 0.68
C TRP A 105 -10.19 -6.38 -0.28
N ILE A 106 -11.25 -5.65 -0.66
CA ILE A 106 -11.13 -4.45 -1.50
C ILE A 106 -10.19 -3.43 -0.85
N LYS A 107 -10.36 -3.16 0.44
CA LYS A 107 -9.50 -2.25 1.20
C LYS A 107 -8.05 -2.71 1.22
N ALA A 108 -7.80 -3.96 1.57
CA ALA A 108 -6.44 -4.49 1.67
C ALA A 108 -5.71 -4.48 0.31
N LEU A 109 -6.39 -4.91 -0.75
CA LEU A 109 -5.83 -4.94 -2.10
C LEU A 109 -5.60 -3.52 -2.65
N SER A 110 -6.50 -2.58 -2.38
CA SER A 110 -6.31 -1.17 -2.79
C SER A 110 -5.09 -0.54 -2.11
N ASN A 111 -4.84 -0.88 -0.83
CA ASN A 111 -3.69 -0.39 -0.07
C ASN A 111 -2.36 -1.06 -0.47
N SER A 112 -2.42 -2.26 -1.08
CA SER A 112 -1.22 -2.99 -1.50
C SER A 112 -0.60 -2.52 -2.82
N SER A 113 -1.31 -1.67 -3.57
CA SER A 113 -0.83 -1.14 -4.86
C SER A 113 0.27 -0.10 -4.63
N TYR A 114 1.32 -0.12 -5.47
CA TYR A 114 2.42 0.86 -5.43
C TYR A 114 1.91 2.31 -5.44
N ARG A 115 0.82 2.56 -6.18
CA ARG A 115 0.15 3.87 -6.23
C ARG A 115 -0.27 4.39 -4.85
N TYR A 116 -0.69 3.51 -3.95
CA TYR A 116 -1.04 3.91 -2.58
C TYR A 116 0.20 4.30 -1.78
N LEU A 117 1.29 3.52 -1.89
CA LEU A 117 2.56 3.83 -1.23
C LEU A 117 3.15 5.15 -1.75
N GLU A 118 3.08 5.41 -3.05
CA GLU A 118 3.52 6.67 -3.66
C GLU A 118 2.74 7.87 -3.11
N ILE A 119 1.40 7.80 -3.07
CA ILE A 119 0.56 8.85 -2.50
C ILE A 119 0.88 9.08 -1.01
N LEU A 120 1.11 8.00 -0.25
CA LEU A 120 1.50 8.11 1.16
C LEU A 120 2.86 8.78 1.32
N VAL A 121 3.85 8.41 0.50
CA VAL A 121 5.18 9.03 0.50
C VAL A 121 5.08 10.52 0.19
N GLU A 122 4.37 10.90 -0.87
CA GLU A 122 4.14 12.32 -1.21
C GLU A 122 3.45 13.10 -0.07
N GLY A 123 2.47 12.47 0.60
CA GLY A 123 1.78 13.06 1.74
C GLY A 123 2.71 13.29 2.94
N LEU A 124 3.51 12.28 3.28
CA LEU A 124 4.47 12.34 4.38
C LEU A 124 5.61 13.32 4.10
N GLU A 125 6.12 13.37 2.86
CA GLU A 125 7.16 14.33 2.47
C GLU A 125 6.69 15.78 2.62
N LYS A 126 5.43 16.07 2.26
CA LYS A 126 4.82 17.40 2.48
C LYS A 126 4.71 17.74 3.95
N GLU A 127 4.34 16.78 4.79
CA GLU A 127 4.25 16.96 6.24
C GLU A 127 5.64 17.17 6.88
N VAL A 128 6.66 16.41 6.48
CA VAL A 128 8.05 16.64 6.93
C VAL A 128 8.58 18.00 6.46
N GLY A 129 8.21 18.42 5.25
CA GLY A 129 8.55 19.73 4.69
C GLY A 129 8.01 20.92 5.51
N SER A 130 6.81 20.81 6.08
CA SER A 130 6.25 21.88 6.92
C SER A 130 6.97 22.00 8.26
N TYR A 131 7.25 20.88 8.94
CA TYR A 131 7.98 20.90 10.21
C TYR A 131 9.41 21.41 10.07
N THR A 132 10.11 21.04 9.00
CA THR A 132 11.48 21.53 8.73
C THR A 132 11.52 23.03 8.43
N SER A 133 10.48 23.57 7.76
CA SER A 133 10.34 25.01 7.50
C SER A 133 10.08 25.81 8.79
N ASP A 134 9.23 25.29 9.68
CA ASP A 134 8.91 25.92 10.96
C ASP A 134 10.11 25.92 11.93
N CYS A 135 10.93 24.85 11.93
CA CYS A 135 12.16 24.80 12.71
C CYS A 135 13.18 25.85 12.24
N GLN A 136 13.36 26.05 10.93
CA GLN A 136 14.27 27.06 10.39
C GLN A 136 13.81 28.50 10.71
N LEU A 137 12.50 28.77 10.69
CA LEU A 137 11.94 30.06 11.13
C LEU A 137 12.16 30.31 12.63
N GLY A 138 12.03 29.27 13.46
CA GLY A 138 12.28 29.35 14.91
C GLY A 138 13.74 29.57 15.30
N GLU A 139 14.69 29.07 14.51
CA GLU A 139 16.14 29.29 14.68
C GLU A 139 16.57 30.66 14.15
N THR A 140 16.06 31.07 12.99
CA THR A 140 16.34 32.40 12.39
C THR A 140 15.81 33.52 13.28
N ARG A 141 14.63 33.34 13.88
CA ARG A 141 14.05 34.33 14.80
C ARG A 141 14.85 34.41 16.12
N ARG A 142 15.37 33.30 16.62
CA ARG A 142 16.27 33.27 17.79
C ARG A 142 17.62 33.93 17.51
N SER A 143 18.21 33.73 16.33
CA SER A 143 19.47 34.37 15.95
C SER A 143 19.32 35.89 15.74
N LEU A 144 18.20 36.35 15.17
CA LEU A 144 17.87 37.78 15.02
C LEU A 144 17.63 38.49 16.37
N ILE A 145 17.06 37.79 17.36
CA ILE A 145 16.88 38.33 18.71
C ILE A 145 18.22 38.38 19.47
N SER A 146 19.05 37.34 19.35
CA SER A 146 20.39 37.28 19.97
C SER A 146 21.38 38.30 19.40
N SER A 147 21.23 38.71 18.14
CA SER A 147 22.07 39.73 17.50
C SER A 147 21.64 41.16 17.86
N ARG A 148 20.36 41.39 18.18
CA ARG A 148 19.86 42.69 18.67
C ARG A 148 20.24 42.99 20.13
N SER A 149 20.43 41.98 20.98
CA SER A 149 20.85 42.17 22.38
C SER A 149 22.31 42.59 22.57
N HIS A 150 23.13 42.53 21.52
CA HIS A 150 24.54 42.95 21.55
C HIS A 150 24.80 44.32 20.90
N GLY A 151 23.75 45.05 20.50
CA GLY A 151 23.85 46.32 19.75
C GLY A 151 23.62 47.61 20.53
N THR A 152 23.69 47.62 21.87
CA THR A 152 23.48 48.86 22.67
C THR A 152 24.54 49.05 23.76
N ALA A 153 25.73 49.49 23.38
CA ALA A 153 26.65 50.32 24.15
C ALA A 153 27.70 50.81 23.13
N SER A 154 27.97 52.08 22.90
CA SER A 154 27.92 53.24 23.78
C SER A 154 28.04 54.50 22.91
N LEU A 155 27.15 55.48 23.15
CA LEU A 155 27.23 56.84 22.65
C LEU A 155 28.13 57.69 23.55
N SER A 156 29.13 58.31 22.91
CA SER A 156 29.70 59.66 23.15
C SER A 156 29.71 60.28 24.56
N SER A 157 30.91 60.62 25.04
CA SER A 157 31.35 61.96 25.50
C SER A 157 32.84 61.84 25.89
N GLY A 158 33.79 62.70 25.52
CA GLY A 158 33.74 64.11 25.11
C GLY A 158 34.12 65.01 26.29
N LEU A 159 35.36 65.55 26.26
CA LEU A 159 35.89 66.68 27.07
C LEU A 159 36.18 66.31 28.55
N GLU A 160 37.29 66.65 29.20
CA GLU A 160 38.38 67.65 29.06
C GLU A 160 39.75 67.04 29.41
#